data_AF-A0A1B2HDX3-F1
#
_entry.id   AF-A0A1B2HDX3-F1
#
_cell.length_a   1.000
_cell.length_b   1.000
_cell.length_c   1.000
_cell.angle_alpha   90.00
_cell.angle_beta   90.00
_cell.angle_gamma   90.00
#
_symmetry.space_group_name_H-M   'P 1'
#
loop_
_entity.id
_entity.type
_entity.pdbx_description
1 polymer ?
#
loop_
_entity_poly.entity_id
_entity_poly.type
_entity_poly.pdbx_seq_one_letter_code
_entity_poly.pdbx_strand_id
1 'polypeptide(L)'
;MTPIWVTVLVAVISLFAALSAQWVSGVNQRKLAVIDRDAKRDERQLQSREDACAKFLVTVRAFQSAARAGADPDALEGRLNTLREAAAFVELHAPKLADGPLTAVLTAASRWYSLLLNHSVTSPVIRETDGDFDQALVTLRDLMREELGTSRR
;
A
#
# COMPACT_ATOMS: atom_id res chain seq x y z
N MET A 1 45.17 43.59 36.61
CA MET A 1 43.77 43.95 36.92
C MET A 1 43.03 44.11 35.60
N THR A 2 42.17 43.16 35.23
CA THR A 2 41.32 43.30 34.04
C THR A 2 40.28 44.40 34.31
N PRO A 3 40.07 45.36 33.39
CA PRO A 3 39.08 46.41 33.60
C PRO A 3 37.69 45.79 33.73
N ILE A 4 36.95 46.16 34.76
CA ILE A 4 35.57 45.68 35.03
C ILE A 4 34.67 45.81 33.78
N TRP A 5 34.93 46.82 32.95
CA TRP A 5 34.22 47.07 31.70
C TRP A 5 34.43 45.96 30.65
N VAL A 6 35.63 45.35 30.59
CA VAL A 6 35.93 44.24 29.67
C VAL A 6 35.16 42.98 30.05
N THR A 7 35.03 42.68 31.35
CA THR A 7 34.22 41.55 31.84
C THR A 7 32.73 41.72 31.53
N VAL A 8 32.20 42.95 31.63
CA VAL A 8 30.80 43.23 31.27
C VAL A 8 30.58 43.02 29.76
N LEU A 9 31.52 43.47 28.93
CA LEU A 9 31.42 43.35 27.47
C LEU A 9 31.44 41.89 27.01
N VAL A 10 32.32 41.07 27.59
CA VAL A 10 32.39 39.62 27.31
C VAL A 10 31.09 38.92 27.75
N ALA A 11 30.52 39.30 28.90
CA ALA A 11 29.27 38.72 29.39
C ALA A 11 28.07 39.07 28.49
N VAL A 12 28.04 40.28 27.93
CA VAL A 12 26.99 40.67 26.97
C VAL A 12 27.13 39.91 25.66
N ILE A 13 28.35 39.79 25.12
CA ILE A 13 28.61 39.05 23.88
C ILE A 13 28.24 37.56 24.05
N SER A 14 28.58 36.95 25.19
CA SER A 14 28.25 35.54 25.44
C SER A 14 26.74 35.31 25.58
N LEU A 15 25.99 36.26 26.13
CA LEU A 15 24.53 36.22 26.17
C LEU A 15 23.91 36.27 24.76
N PHE A 16 24.41 37.16 23.90
CA PHE A 16 23.98 37.25 22.50
C PHE A 16 24.36 36.01 21.69
N ALA A 17 25.54 35.43 21.93
CA ALA A 17 25.96 34.17 21.32
C ALA A 17 25.05 33.00 21.77
N ALA A 18 24.68 32.94 23.05
CA ALA A 18 23.76 31.92 23.56
C ALA A 18 22.36 32.07 22.96
N LEU A 19 21.83 33.29 22.89
CA LEU A 19 20.52 33.58 22.31
C LEU A 19 20.45 33.23 20.81
N SER A 20 21.49 33.58 20.05
CA SER A 20 21.56 33.26 18.61
C SER A 20 21.70 31.75 18.37
N ALA A 21 22.49 31.04 19.17
CA ALA A 21 22.58 29.57 19.11
C ALA A 21 21.24 28.90 19.43
N GLN A 22 20.51 29.41 20.44
CA GLN A 22 19.17 28.91 20.79
C GLN A 22 18.16 29.15 19.66
N TRP A 23 18.25 30.30 18.99
CA TRP A 23 17.37 30.63 17.87
C TRP A 23 17.63 29.73 16.66
N VAL A 24 18.89 29.55 16.27
CA VAL A 24 19.28 28.63 15.18
C VAL A 24 18.88 27.19 15.50
N SER A 25 19.10 26.74 16.74
CA SER A 25 18.66 25.42 17.20
C SER A 25 17.14 25.26 17.11
N GLY A 26 16.37 26.26 17.54
CA GLY A 26 14.90 26.23 17.46
C GLY A 26 14.37 26.23 16.03
N VAL A 27 14.99 26.98 15.11
CA VAL A 27 14.63 26.96 13.68
C VAL A 27 14.95 25.60 13.04
N ASN A 28 16.13 25.04 13.34
CA ASN A 28 16.52 23.72 12.84
C ASN A 28 15.63 22.61 13.40
N GLN A 29 15.26 22.65 14.68
CA GLN A 29 14.31 21.71 15.27
C GLN A 29 12.93 21.77 14.61
N ARG A 30 12.43 22.98 14.28
CA ARG A 30 11.16 23.12 13.54
C ARG A 30 11.25 22.54 12.13
N LYS A 31 12.35 22.80 11.40
CA LYS A 31 12.57 22.22 10.07
C LYS A 31 12.64 20.69 10.13
N LEU A 32 13.39 20.15 11.09
CA LEU A 32 13.48 18.71 11.33
C LEU A 32 12.13 18.09 11.70
N ALA A 33 11.32 18.77 12.51
CA ALA A 33 9.98 18.29 12.87
C ALA A 33 9.00 18.28 11.69
N VAL A 34 9.13 19.20 10.73
CA VAL A 34 8.35 19.17 9.48
C VAL A 34 8.80 18.00 8.61
N ILE A 35 10.11 17.84 8.40
CA ILE A 35 10.68 16.73 7.64
C ILE A 35 10.28 15.38 8.23
N ASP A 36 10.33 15.22 9.56
CA ASP A 36 9.93 13.99 10.26
C ASP A 36 8.43 13.70 10.11
N ARG A 37 7.58 14.74 10.09
CA ARG A 37 6.13 14.57 9.87
C ARG A 37 5.80 14.15 8.44
N ASP A 38 6.51 14.72 7.46
CA ASP A 38 6.31 14.38 6.06
C ASP A 38 6.84 12.96 5.78
N ALA A 39 8.02 12.61 6.30
CA ALA A 39 8.55 11.24 6.24
C ALA A 39 7.60 10.21 6.88
N LYS A 40 7.01 10.51 8.05
CA LYS A 40 6.01 9.65 8.69
C LYS A 40 4.71 9.55 7.90
N ARG A 41 4.32 10.57 7.14
CA ARG A 41 3.15 10.51 6.26
C ARG A 41 3.41 9.60 5.08
N ASP A 42 4.57 9.73 4.45
CA ASP A 42 4.98 8.90 3.32
C ASP A 42 5.09 7.42 3.73
N GLU A 43 5.69 7.15 4.89
CA GLU A 43 5.78 5.78 5.44
C GLU A 43 4.39 5.18 5.72
N ARG A 44 3.46 5.96 6.28
CA ARG A 44 2.07 5.50 6.51
C ARG A 44 1.32 5.25 5.20
N GLN A 45 1.54 6.08 4.18
CA GLN A 45 0.93 5.87 2.87
C GLN A 45 1.46 4.59 2.22
N LEU A 46 2.77 4.34 2.31
CA LEU A 46 3.38 3.10 1.82
C LEU A 46 2.82 1.88 2.54
N GLN A 47 2.78 1.90 3.88
CA GLN A 47 2.20 0.80 4.67
C GLN A 47 0.73 0.55 4.31
N SER A 48 -0.07 1.61 4.12
CA SER A 48 -1.48 1.47 3.72
C SER A 48 -1.64 0.82 2.34
N ARG A 49 -0.71 1.08 1.41
CA ARG A 49 -0.69 0.44 0.08
C ARG A 49 -0.27 -1.03 0.17
N GLU A 50 0.78 -1.32 0.93
CA GLU A 50 1.24 -2.70 1.19
C GLU A 50 0.11 -3.54 1.82
N ASP A 51 -0.58 -3.01 2.83
CA ASP A 51 -1.70 -3.67 3.49
C ASP A 51 -2.89 -3.90 2.55
N ALA A 52 -3.24 -2.92 1.71
CA ALA A 52 -4.32 -3.07 0.72
C ALA A 52 -4.01 -4.18 -0.29
N CYS A 53 -2.78 -4.18 -0.84
CA CYS A 53 -2.32 -5.23 -1.76
C CYS A 53 -2.29 -6.61 -1.09
N ALA A 54 -1.81 -6.69 0.15
CA ALA A 54 -1.78 -7.94 0.91
C ALA A 54 -3.19 -8.50 1.16
N LYS A 55 -4.14 -7.66 1.59
CA LYS A 55 -5.55 -8.05 1.78
C LYS A 55 -6.17 -8.55 0.48
N PHE A 56 -5.91 -7.89 -0.64
CA PHE A 56 -6.37 -8.33 -1.95
C PHE A 56 -5.80 -9.71 -2.33
N LEU A 57 -4.48 -9.92 -2.20
CA LEU A 57 -3.87 -11.21 -2.52
C LEU A 57 -4.37 -12.36 -1.63
N VAL A 58 -4.67 -12.08 -0.36
CA VAL A 58 -5.25 -13.06 0.56
C VAL A 58 -6.67 -13.46 0.13
N THR A 59 -7.52 -12.48 -0.21
CA THR A 59 -8.91 -12.74 -0.65
C THR A 59 -8.94 -13.45 -2.00
N VAL A 60 -8.06 -13.10 -2.94
CA VAL A 60 -7.84 -13.83 -4.20
C VAL A 60 -7.55 -15.30 -3.93
N ARG A 61 -6.57 -15.60 -3.08
CA ARG A 61 -6.18 -16.99 -2.77
C ARG A 61 -7.33 -17.75 -2.10
N ALA A 62 -8.11 -17.07 -1.25
CA ALA A 62 -9.31 -17.65 -0.65
C ALA A 62 -10.36 -17.98 -1.72
N PHE A 63 -10.60 -17.08 -2.69
CA PHE A 63 -11.51 -17.36 -3.81
C PHE A 63 -11.03 -18.54 -4.66
N GLN A 64 -9.76 -18.53 -5.08
CA GLN A 64 -9.17 -19.57 -5.92
C GLN A 64 -9.22 -20.95 -5.25
N SER A 65 -8.87 -21.03 -3.97
CA SER A 65 -8.93 -22.30 -3.22
C SER A 65 -10.35 -22.85 -3.12
N ALA A 66 -11.35 -21.99 -2.91
CA ALA A 66 -12.76 -22.40 -2.90
C ALA A 66 -13.25 -22.84 -4.28
N ALA A 67 -12.88 -22.11 -5.33
CA ALA A 67 -13.25 -22.42 -6.72
C ALA A 67 -12.69 -23.78 -7.15
N ARG A 68 -11.43 -24.06 -6.82
CA ARG A 68 -10.79 -25.36 -7.09
C ARG A 68 -11.33 -26.49 -6.23
N ALA A 69 -11.77 -26.20 -5.01
CA ALA A 69 -12.38 -27.19 -4.12
C ALA A 69 -13.85 -27.51 -4.50
N GLY A 70 -14.46 -26.76 -5.42
CA GLY A 70 -15.86 -26.90 -5.75
C GLY A 70 -16.78 -26.55 -4.59
N ALA A 71 -16.43 -25.49 -3.84
CA ALA A 71 -17.25 -25.00 -2.74
C ALA A 71 -18.66 -24.60 -3.22
N ASP A 72 -19.62 -24.58 -2.29
CA ASP A 72 -21.00 -24.21 -2.58
C ASP A 72 -21.09 -22.83 -3.24
N PRO A 73 -22.03 -22.62 -4.18
CA PRO A 73 -22.21 -21.35 -4.89
C PRO A 73 -22.33 -20.13 -3.98
N ASP A 74 -23.08 -20.23 -2.89
CA ASP A 74 -23.28 -19.14 -1.93
C ASP A 74 -21.98 -18.79 -1.20
N ALA A 75 -21.18 -19.80 -0.85
CA ALA A 75 -19.86 -19.60 -0.25
C ALA A 75 -18.88 -18.98 -1.24
N LEU A 76 -18.99 -19.32 -2.53
CA LEU A 76 -18.15 -18.75 -3.58
C LEU A 76 -18.52 -17.29 -3.87
N GLU A 77 -19.81 -16.97 -3.89
CA GLU A 77 -20.33 -15.61 -4.07
C GLU A 77 -19.89 -14.70 -2.90
N GLY A 78 -19.96 -15.18 -1.67
CA GLY A 78 -19.42 -14.46 -0.51
C GLY A 78 -17.92 -14.15 -0.63
N ARG A 79 -17.13 -15.09 -1.18
CA ARG A 79 -15.70 -14.88 -1.45
C ARG A 79 -15.45 -13.93 -2.61
N LEU A 80 -16.30 -13.95 -3.64
CA LEU A 80 -16.23 -12.99 -4.75
C LEU A 80 -16.55 -11.57 -4.29
N ASN A 81 -17.51 -11.41 -3.38
CA ASN A 81 -17.84 -10.11 -2.80
C ASN A 81 -16.73 -9.56 -1.90
N THR A 82 -16.10 -10.39 -1.06
CA THR A 82 -14.93 -9.96 -0.28
C THR A 82 -13.72 -9.63 -1.17
N LEU A 83 -13.56 -10.32 -2.30
CA LEU A 83 -12.56 -9.97 -3.30
C LEU A 83 -12.83 -8.61 -3.95
N ARG A 84 -14.09 -8.31 -4.31
CA ARG A 84 -14.51 -7.00 -4.85
C ARG A 84 -14.29 -5.88 -3.85
N GLU A 85 -14.61 -6.12 -2.58
CA GLU A 85 -14.37 -5.15 -1.51
C GLU A 85 -12.86 -4.88 -1.34
N ALA A 86 -12.03 -5.94 -1.33
CA ALA A 86 -10.59 -5.80 -1.28
C ALA A 86 -10.02 -5.06 -2.50
N ALA A 87 -10.60 -5.25 -3.69
CA ALA A 87 -10.24 -4.50 -4.88
C ALA A 87 -10.52 -3.00 -4.71
N ALA A 88 -11.67 -2.61 -4.16
CA ALA A 88 -11.98 -1.21 -3.89
C ALA A 88 -10.97 -0.53 -2.95
N PHE A 89 -10.41 -1.28 -1.97
CA PHE A 89 -9.32 -0.77 -1.14
C PHE A 89 -8.03 -0.55 -1.95
N VAL A 90 -7.71 -1.42 -2.90
CA VAL A 90 -6.56 -1.23 -3.80
C VAL A 90 -6.77 -0.02 -4.71
N GLU A 91 -7.98 0.17 -5.25
CA GLU A 91 -8.31 1.34 -6.09
C GLU A 91 -8.12 2.67 -5.32
N LEU A 92 -8.50 2.69 -4.05
CA LEU A 92 -8.35 3.88 -3.20
C LEU A 92 -6.89 4.23 -2.91
N HIS A 93 -6.04 3.22 -2.71
CA HIS A 93 -4.66 3.42 -2.26
C HIS A 93 -3.62 3.39 -3.39
N ALA A 94 -3.92 2.74 -4.52
CA ALA A 94 -3.07 2.53 -5.68
C ALA A 94 -3.86 2.67 -6.99
N PRO A 95 -4.27 3.90 -7.37
CA PRO A 95 -5.14 4.14 -8.53
C PRO A 95 -4.50 3.74 -9.86
N LYS A 96 -3.17 3.64 -9.92
CA LYS A 96 -2.45 3.18 -11.13
C LYS A 96 -2.68 1.69 -11.43
N LEU A 97 -3.03 0.89 -10.42
CA LEU A 97 -3.35 -0.53 -10.57
C LEU A 97 -4.83 -0.77 -10.88
N ALA A 98 -5.69 0.22 -10.58
CA ALA A 98 -7.13 0.12 -10.75
C ALA A 98 -7.53 -0.08 -12.22
N ASP A 99 -6.92 0.70 -13.12
CA ASP A 99 -7.29 0.73 -14.53
C ASP A 99 -6.62 -0.40 -15.31
N GLY A 100 -7.34 -1.51 -15.46
CA GLY A 100 -6.97 -2.61 -16.35
C GLY A 100 -6.65 -3.91 -15.63
N PRO A 101 -5.48 -4.06 -14.95
CA PRO A 101 -5.03 -5.34 -14.43
C PRO A 101 -5.88 -5.81 -13.25
N LEU A 102 -6.33 -4.90 -12.37
CA LEU A 102 -7.26 -5.24 -11.28
C LEU A 102 -8.63 -5.65 -11.84
N THR A 103 -9.15 -4.90 -12.82
CA THR A 103 -10.41 -5.23 -13.50
C THR A 103 -10.35 -6.58 -14.23
N ALA A 104 -9.21 -6.90 -14.85
CA ALA A 104 -8.99 -8.18 -15.54
C ALA A 104 -9.10 -9.36 -14.56
N VAL A 105 -8.50 -9.25 -13.38
CA VAL A 105 -8.60 -10.27 -12.32
C VAL A 105 -10.05 -10.43 -11.83
N LEU A 106 -10.76 -9.33 -11.57
CA LEU A 106 -12.16 -9.38 -11.14
C LEU A 106 -13.10 -9.96 -12.21
N THR A 107 -12.83 -9.65 -13.47
CA THR A 107 -13.59 -10.17 -14.62
C THR A 107 -13.35 -11.66 -14.78
N ALA A 108 -12.09 -12.11 -14.71
CA ALA A 108 -11.75 -13.53 -14.74
C ALA A 108 -12.36 -14.30 -13.55
N ALA A 109 -12.32 -13.74 -12.33
CA ALA A 109 -12.97 -14.34 -11.16
C ALA A 109 -14.50 -14.46 -11.33
N SER A 110 -15.15 -13.42 -11.84
CA SER A 110 -16.60 -13.42 -12.09
C SER A 110 -16.98 -14.44 -13.17
N ARG A 111 -16.17 -14.54 -14.24
CA ARG A 111 -16.34 -15.54 -15.29
C ARG A 111 -16.18 -16.95 -14.73
N TRP A 112 -15.18 -17.18 -13.89
CA TRP A 112 -14.95 -18.46 -13.25
C TRP A 112 -16.14 -18.89 -12.37
N TYR A 113 -16.66 -17.98 -11.54
CA TYR A 113 -17.89 -18.23 -10.78
C TYR A 113 -19.07 -18.60 -11.69
N SER A 114 -19.31 -17.83 -12.75
CA SER A 114 -20.43 -18.09 -13.67
C SER A 114 -20.34 -19.46 -14.36
N LEU A 115 -19.13 -19.93 -14.64
CA LEU A 115 -18.91 -21.26 -15.23
C LEU A 115 -19.07 -22.37 -14.20
N LEU A 116 -18.65 -22.16 -12.95
CA LEU A 116 -18.83 -23.13 -11.87
C LEU A 116 -20.30 -23.37 -11.52
N LEU A 117 -21.19 -22.41 -11.81
CA LEU A 117 -22.64 -22.60 -11.68
C LEU A 117 -23.21 -23.61 -12.70
N ASN A 118 -22.59 -23.74 -13.86
CA ASN A 118 -23.13 -24.47 -15.00
C ASN A 118 -22.31 -25.71 -15.39
N HIS A 119 -21.09 -25.86 -14.86
CA HIS A 119 -20.16 -26.91 -15.23
C HIS A 119 -19.47 -27.51 -14.02
N SER A 120 -19.10 -28.79 -14.10
CA SER A 120 -18.26 -29.43 -13.08
C SER A 120 -16.88 -28.78 -13.05
N VAL A 121 -16.28 -28.76 -11.85
CA VAL A 121 -14.91 -28.24 -11.62
C VAL A 121 -13.85 -28.92 -12.50
N THR A 122 -14.12 -30.14 -12.95
CA THR A 122 -13.24 -30.93 -13.83
C THR A 122 -13.36 -30.59 -15.32
N SER A 123 -14.30 -29.72 -15.70
CA SER A 123 -14.53 -29.34 -17.09
C SER A 123 -13.30 -28.65 -17.70
N PRO A 124 -12.96 -28.92 -18.98
CA PRO A 124 -11.85 -28.27 -19.66
C PRO A 124 -12.01 -26.74 -19.71
N VAL A 125 -13.24 -26.24 -19.81
CA VAL A 125 -13.55 -24.80 -19.82
C VAL A 125 -13.21 -24.12 -18.48
N ILE A 126 -13.37 -24.86 -17.37
CA ILE A 126 -12.99 -24.38 -16.03
C ILE A 126 -11.47 -24.32 -15.90
N ARG A 127 -10.74 -25.31 -16.43
CA ARG A 127 -9.27 -25.32 -16.44
C ARG A 127 -8.68 -24.18 -17.26
N GLU A 128 -9.27 -23.88 -18.42
CA GLU A 128 -8.85 -22.75 -19.25
C GLU A 128 -9.07 -21.42 -18.51
N THR A 129 -10.23 -21.25 -17.87
CA THR A 129 -10.54 -20.04 -17.10
C THR A 129 -9.66 -19.88 -15.85
N ASP A 130 -9.29 -20.99 -15.19
CA ASP A 130 -8.30 -20.98 -14.10
C ASP A 130 -6.92 -20.50 -14.61
N GLY A 131 -6.51 -20.92 -15.81
CA GLY A 131 -5.30 -20.44 -16.48
C GLY A 131 -5.33 -18.94 -16.78
N ASP A 132 -6.43 -18.44 -17.35
CA ASP A 132 -6.63 -17.00 -17.62
C ASP A 132 -6.56 -16.17 -16.32
N PHE A 133 -7.18 -16.69 -15.26
CA PHE A 133 -7.17 -16.07 -13.94
C PHE A 133 -5.78 -16.04 -13.33
N ASP A 134 -5.04 -17.16 -13.35
CA ASP A 134 -3.66 -17.23 -12.86
C ASP A 134 -2.74 -16.27 -13.64
N GLN A 135 -2.91 -16.17 -14.96
CA GLN A 135 -2.13 -15.24 -15.77
C GLN A 135 -2.43 -13.78 -15.39
N ALA A 136 -3.70 -13.40 -15.26
CA ALA A 136 -4.08 -12.06 -14.83
C ALA A 136 -3.54 -11.72 -13.43
N LEU A 137 -3.54 -12.68 -12.50
CA LEU A 137 -2.97 -12.52 -11.16
C LEU A 137 -1.47 -12.33 -11.17
N VAL A 138 -0.74 -13.07 -12.01
CA VAL A 138 0.72 -12.92 -12.15
C VAL A 138 1.04 -11.52 -12.63
N THR A 139 0.36 -11.05 -13.69
CA THR A 139 0.55 -9.69 -14.21
C THR A 139 0.25 -8.62 -13.16
N LEU A 140 -0.87 -8.74 -12.44
CA LEU A 140 -1.22 -7.78 -11.38
C LEU A 140 -0.19 -7.78 -10.24
N ARG A 141 0.32 -8.96 -9.84
CA ARG A 141 1.33 -9.08 -8.78
C ARG A 141 2.66 -8.46 -9.19
N ASP A 142 3.07 -8.61 -10.44
CA ASP A 142 4.30 -8.01 -10.95
C ASP A 142 4.18 -6.48 -10.96
N LEU A 143 3.03 -5.93 -11.37
CA LEU A 143 2.75 -4.50 -11.31
C LEU A 143 2.67 -3.98 -9.87
N MET A 144 2.02 -4.70 -8.95
CA MET A 144 2.01 -4.37 -7.51
C MET A 144 3.44 -4.31 -6.96
N ARG A 145 4.29 -5.25 -7.35
CA ARG A 145 5.69 -5.30 -6.92
C ARG A 145 6.49 -4.11 -7.48
N GLU A 146 6.26 -3.74 -8.72
CA GLU A 146 6.89 -2.57 -9.35
C GLU A 146 6.45 -1.27 -8.65
N GLU A 147 5.16 -1.12 -8.35
CA GLU A 147 4.64 0.06 -7.66
C GLU A 147 5.16 0.20 -6.22
N LEU A 148 5.23 -0.91 -5.49
CA LEU A 148 5.80 -0.93 -4.14
C LEU A 148 7.33 -0.76 -4.16
N GLY A 149 8.01 -1.28 -5.18
CA GLY A 149 9.45 -1.18 -5.35
C GLY A 149 9.93 0.20 -5.79
N THR A 150 9.15 0.89 -6.61
CA THR A 150 9.41 2.29 -7.01
C THR A 150 9.19 3.27 -5.87
N SER A 151 8.34 2.94 -4.89
CA SER A 151 8.14 3.77 -3.69
C SER A 151 9.28 3.71 -2.67
N ARG A 152 10.29 2.83 -2.85
CA ARG A 152 11.48 2.71 -1.98
C ARG A 152 12.74 3.42 -2.52
N ARG A 153 12.68 4.03 -3.71
CA ARG A 153 13.79 4.78 -4.32
C ARG A 153 13.52 6.28 -4.25
#